data_AF-A0A962TSA9-F1
#
_entry.id   AF-A0A962TSA9-F1
#
_cell.length_a   1.000
_cell.length_b   1.000
_cell.length_c   1.000
_cell.angle_alpha   90.00
_cell.angle_beta   90.00
_cell.angle_gamma   90.00
#
_symmetry.space_group_name_H-M   'P 1'
#
loop_
_entity.id
_entity.type
_entity.pdbx_description
1 polymer ?
#
loop_
_entity_poly.entity_id
_entity_poly.type
_entity_poly.pdbx_seq_one_letter_code
_entity_poly.pdbx_strand_id
1 'polypeptide(L)'
;MLEKLLREELAAIGILQQLLQQEYDALRTRDVSVLESVAGEKQIIVNQLHDLDTVRVTYLCEQGFAADRQGLHACLNTVPTREQRGILSKLVSEFEHAIEQVHVQNEVNGAVITASRGYVEQALAIISGRDPLEFLYDHDSRKVFSHNNGQPIAKA
;
A
#
# COMPACT_ATOMS: atom_id res chain seq x y z
N MET A 1 8.15 -3.08 27.31
CA MET A 1 8.68 -2.51 26.05
C MET A 1 7.82 -2.93 24.87
N LEU A 2 7.79 -4.22 24.51
CA LEU A 2 7.01 -4.73 23.37
C LEU A 2 5.52 -4.33 23.38
N GLU A 3 4.86 -4.42 24.53
CA GLU A 3 3.44 -4.01 24.65
C GLU A 3 3.22 -2.55 24.25
N LYS A 4 4.11 -1.65 24.69
CA LYS A 4 4.02 -0.23 24.39
C LYS A 4 4.20 0.02 22.89
N LEU A 5 5.19 -0.62 22.27
CA LEU A 5 5.43 -0.51 20.82
C LEU A 5 4.22 -0.97 20.02
N LEU A 6 3.65 -2.14 20.33
CA LEU A 6 2.46 -2.66 19.64
C LEU A 6 1.25 -1.73 19.77
N ARG A 7 1.08 -1.08 20.93
CA ARG A 7 0.00 -0.09 21.13
C ARG A 7 0.22 1.18 20.32
N GLU A 8 1.45 1.67 20.23
CA GLU A 8 1.81 2.84 19.42
C GLU A 8 1.65 2.54 17.92
N GLU A 9 2.07 1.36 17.48
CA GLU A 9 1.86 0.88 16.10
C GLU A 9 0.36 0.76 15.77
N LEU A 10 -0.43 0.15 16.65
CA LEU A 10 -1.88 0.04 16.49
C LEU A 10 -2.56 1.40 16.39
N ALA A 11 -2.15 2.37 17.21
CA ALA A 11 -2.68 3.73 17.13
C ALA A 11 -2.36 4.39 15.79
N ALA A 12 -1.12 4.27 15.32
CA ALA A 12 -0.71 4.80 14.02
C ALA A 12 -1.42 4.11 12.84
N ILE A 13 -1.62 2.79 12.89
CA ILE A 13 -2.40 2.03 11.90
C ILE A 13 -3.86 2.50 11.89
N GLY A 14 -4.45 2.75 13.07
CA GLY A 14 -5.81 3.28 13.17
C GLY A 14 -5.96 4.66 12.50
N ILE A 15 -4.98 5.54 12.66
CA ILE A 15 -4.95 6.84 11.96
C ILE A 15 -4.80 6.62 10.45
N LEU A 16 -3.89 5.74 10.02
CA LEU A 16 -3.72 5.42 8.60
C LEU A 16 -5.01 4.89 7.97
N GLN A 17 -5.75 4.04 8.68
CA GLN A 17 -7.04 3.53 8.23
C GLN A 17 -8.06 4.65 8.04
N GLN A 18 -8.13 5.61 8.98
CA GLN A 18 -9.00 6.78 8.83
C GLN A 18 -8.61 7.63 7.62
N LEU A 19 -7.31 7.85 7.40
CA LEU A 19 -6.81 8.60 6.25
C LEU A 19 -7.12 7.88 4.93
N LEU A 20 -7.00 6.56 4.87
CA LEU A 20 -7.37 5.78 3.69
C LEU A 20 -8.88 5.84 3.40
N GLN A 21 -9.72 5.86 4.43
CA GLN A 21 -11.16 6.05 4.26
C GLN A 21 -11.49 7.47 3.74
N GLN A 22 -10.82 8.49 4.29
CA GLN A 22 -10.96 9.87 3.81
C GLN A 22 -10.48 10.04 2.36
N GLU A 23 -9.39 9.37 1.98
CA GLU A 23 -8.94 9.33 0.60
C GLU A 23 -10.00 8.71 -0.32
N TYR A 24 -10.58 7.57 0.08
CA TYR A 24 -11.64 6.93 -0.69
C TYR A 24 -12.81 7.89 -0.95
N ASP A 25 -13.26 8.60 0.11
CA ASP A 25 -14.36 9.56 -0.01
C ASP A 25 -13.98 10.75 -0.88
N ALA A 26 -12.77 11.28 -0.74
CA ALA A 26 -12.26 12.38 -1.56
C ALA A 26 -12.07 12.00 -3.03
N LEU A 27 -11.63 10.76 -3.32
CA LEU A 27 -11.59 10.21 -4.68
C LEU A 27 -12.99 10.12 -5.28
N ARG A 28 -13.98 9.72 -4.48
CA ARG A 28 -15.37 9.60 -4.91
C ARG A 28 -16.02 10.95 -5.19
N THR A 29 -15.71 11.98 -4.39
CA THR A 29 -16.21 13.35 -4.57
C THR A 29 -15.36 14.19 -5.52
N ARG A 30 -14.19 13.67 -5.94
CA ARG A 30 -13.17 14.37 -6.77
C ARG A 30 -12.64 15.64 -6.11
N ASP A 31 -12.53 15.64 -4.79
CA ASP A 31 -11.99 16.77 -4.04
C ASP A 31 -10.46 16.73 -4.00
N VAL A 32 -9.83 17.39 -4.97
CA VAL A 32 -8.37 17.41 -5.13
C VAL A 32 -7.65 18.05 -3.94
N SER A 33 -8.25 19.06 -3.32
CA SER A 33 -7.65 19.75 -2.16
C SER A 33 -7.58 18.81 -0.94
N VAL A 34 -8.63 18.03 -0.70
CA VAL A 34 -8.65 17.02 0.36
C VAL A 34 -7.66 15.89 0.05
N LEU A 35 -7.55 15.46 -1.21
CA LEU A 35 -6.58 14.44 -1.60
C LEU A 35 -5.13 14.86 -1.34
N GLU A 36 -4.77 16.12 -1.60
CA GLU A 36 -3.42 16.63 -1.32
C GLU A 36 -3.13 16.65 0.19
N SER A 37 -4.08 17.10 1.02
CA SER A 37 -3.93 17.07 2.49
C SER A 37 -3.76 15.64 3.00
N VAL A 38 -4.66 14.74 2.58
CA VAL A 38 -4.65 13.34 3.00
C VAL A 38 -3.37 12.63 2.54
N ALA A 39 -2.84 12.95 1.35
CA ALA A 39 -1.56 12.42 0.90
C ALA A 39 -0.39 12.86 1.80
N GLY A 40 -0.35 14.14 2.20
CA GLY A 40 0.66 14.66 3.12
C GLY A 40 0.59 14.01 4.50
N GLU A 41 -0.62 13.88 5.06
CA GLU A 41 -0.84 13.24 6.37
C GLU A 41 -0.48 11.76 6.34
N LYS A 42 -0.83 11.04 5.26
CA LYS A 42 -0.42 9.63 5.07
C LYS A 42 1.10 9.48 5.07
N GLN A 43 1.84 10.38 4.43
CA GLN A 43 3.29 10.31 4.40
C GLN A 43 3.90 10.43 5.80
N ILE A 44 3.35 11.31 6.65
CA ILE A 44 3.79 11.47 8.05
C ILE A 44 3.56 10.18 8.83
N ILE A 45 2.36 9.61 8.74
CA ILE A 45 1.99 8.40 9.47
C ILE A 45 2.76 7.17 8.99
N VAL A 46 3.01 7.04 7.69
CA VAL A 46 3.83 5.96 7.13
C VAL A 46 5.28 6.04 7.64
N ASN A 47 5.85 7.24 7.70
CA ASN A 47 7.19 7.43 8.27
C ASN A 47 7.21 7.06 9.76
N GLN A 48 6.20 7.47 10.52
CA GLN A 48 6.07 7.08 11.93
C GLN A 48 5.96 5.56 12.11
N LEU A 49 5.19 4.87 11.26
CA LEU A 49 5.08 3.41 11.29
C LEU A 49 6.41 2.72 10.97
N HIS A 50 7.17 3.26 10.00
CA HIS A 50 8.50 2.76 9.67
C HIS A 50 9.48 2.90 10.85
N ASP A 51 9.46 4.04 11.55
CA ASP A 51 10.30 4.26 12.73
C ASP A 51 9.93 3.29 13.86
N LEU A 52 8.63 3.09 14.11
CA LEU A 52 8.16 2.13 15.12
C LEU A 52 8.55 0.68 14.77
N ASP A 53 8.42 0.29 13.51
CA ASP A 53 8.84 -1.04 13.04
C ASP A 53 10.35 -1.23 13.22
N THR A 54 11.16 -0.22 12.89
CA THR A 54 12.62 -0.25 13.10
C THR A 54 12.97 -0.47 14.57
N VAL A 55 12.28 0.21 15.48
CA VAL A 55 12.47 0.04 16.93
C VAL A 55 12.06 -1.37 17.38
N ARG A 56 10.94 -1.89 16.86
CA ARG A 56 10.47 -3.25 17.17
C ARG A 56 11.43 -4.32 16.65
N VAL A 57 11.91 -4.20 15.42
CA VAL A 57 12.89 -5.11 14.82
C VAL A 57 14.17 -5.12 15.65
N THR A 58 14.68 -3.94 16.01
CA THR A 58 15.87 -3.80 16.87
C THR A 58 15.66 -4.51 18.20
N TYR A 59 14.50 -4.27 18.85
CA TYR A 59 14.15 -4.93 20.10
C TYR A 59 14.10 -6.46 19.96
N LEU A 60 13.47 -7.01 18.90
CA LEU A 60 13.40 -8.45 18.69
C LEU A 60 14.80 -9.07 18.50
N CYS A 61 15.66 -8.42 17.70
CA CYS A 61 17.03 -8.87 17.47
C CYS A 61 17.88 -8.82 18.75
N GLU A 62 17.76 -7.78 19.58
CA GLU A 62 18.43 -7.68 20.87
C GLU A 62 18.04 -8.79 21.84
N GLN A 63 16.80 -9.28 21.75
CA GLN A 63 16.31 -10.42 22.52
C GLN A 63 16.67 -11.78 21.89
N GLY A 64 17.37 -11.79 20.75
CA GLY A 64 17.79 -13.01 20.03
C GLY A 64 16.71 -13.64 19.16
N PHE A 65 15.62 -12.92 18.87
CA PHE A 65 14.56 -13.38 17.97
C PHE A 65 14.77 -12.88 16.54
N ALA A 66 14.14 -13.56 15.59
CA ALA A 66 14.08 -13.09 14.20
C ALA A 66 13.27 -11.79 14.09
N ALA A 67 13.63 -10.96 13.11
CA ALA A 67 12.95 -9.70 12.79
C ALA A 67 11.67 -9.91 11.95
N ASP A 68 10.93 -10.97 12.21
CA ASP A 68 9.76 -11.36 11.44
C ASP A 68 8.59 -11.74 12.35
N ARG A 69 7.45 -12.08 11.72
CA ARG A 69 6.26 -12.53 12.43
C ARG A 69 6.55 -13.71 13.35
N GLN A 70 7.39 -14.66 12.91
CA GLN A 70 7.72 -15.84 13.72
C GLN A 70 8.53 -15.45 14.96
N GLY A 71 9.48 -14.53 14.82
CA GLY A 71 10.25 -13.99 15.94
C GLY A 71 9.41 -13.22 16.94
N LEU A 72 8.40 -12.47 16.48
CA LEU A 72 7.43 -11.81 17.35
C LEU A 72 6.64 -12.84 18.18
N HIS A 73 6.08 -13.88 17.53
CA HIS A 73 5.37 -14.95 18.23
C HIS A 73 6.29 -15.77 19.15
N ALA A 74 7.55 -15.98 18.78
CA ALA A 74 8.55 -16.62 19.63
C ALA A 74 8.83 -15.78 20.89
N CYS A 75 8.93 -14.46 20.74
CA CYS A 75 9.07 -13.53 21.87
C CYS A 75 7.87 -13.57 22.81
N LEU A 76 6.65 -13.78 22.32
CA LEU A 76 5.46 -13.94 23.17
C LEU A 76 5.55 -15.19 24.05
N ASN A 77 6.11 -16.27 23.53
CA ASN A 77 6.19 -17.55 24.24
C ASN A 77 7.19 -17.53 25.40
N THR A 78 8.15 -16.60 25.40
CA THR A 78 9.11 -16.44 26.51
C THR A 78 8.56 -15.60 27.66
N VAL A 79 7.40 -14.97 27.50
CA VAL A 79 6.76 -14.16 28.56
C VAL A 79 6.35 -15.08 29.73
N PRO A 80 6.86 -14.85 30.96
CA PRO A 80 6.67 -15.76 32.08
C PRO A 80 5.25 -15.73 32.65
N THR A 81 4.60 -14.57 32.64
CA THR A 81 3.27 -14.38 33.23
C THR A 81 2.17 -14.67 32.21
N ARG A 82 1.25 -15.59 32.55
CA ARG A 82 0.12 -15.98 31.68
C ARG A 82 -0.77 -14.78 31.30
N GLU A 83 -1.01 -13.88 32.25
CA GLU A 83 -1.79 -12.66 32.03
C GLU A 83 -1.14 -11.75 30.96
N GLN A 84 0.15 -11.44 31.15
CA GLN A 84 0.90 -10.60 30.23
C GLN A 84 1.03 -11.23 28.83
N ARG A 85 1.20 -12.56 28.77
CA ARG A 85 1.17 -13.30 27.50
C ARG A 85 -0.19 -13.18 26.81
N GLY A 86 -1.29 -13.25 27.56
CA GLY A 86 -2.64 -13.07 27.04
C GLY A 86 -2.87 -11.66 26.47
N ILE A 87 -2.44 -10.62 27.19
CA ILE A 87 -2.52 -9.23 26.73
C ILE A 87 -1.73 -9.04 25.43
N LEU A 88 -0.48 -9.48 25.40
CA LEU A 88 0.38 -9.33 24.23
C LEU A 88 -0.12 -10.16 23.03
N SER A 89 -0.59 -11.38 23.25
CA SER A 89 -1.18 -12.21 22.20
C SER A 89 -2.40 -11.54 21.59
N LYS A 90 -3.23 -10.87 22.40
CA LYS A 90 -4.37 -10.09 21.91
C LYS A 90 -3.91 -8.92 21.05
N LEU A 91 -2.92 -8.15 21.54
CA LEU A 91 -2.37 -7.00 20.79
C LEU A 91 -1.74 -7.42 19.45
N VAL A 92 -1.02 -8.54 19.42
CA VAL A 92 -0.45 -9.06 18.17
C VAL A 92 -1.55 -9.48 17.19
N SER A 93 -2.62 -10.13 17.67
CA SER A 93 -3.76 -10.47 16.82
C SER A 93 -4.48 -9.22 16.31
N GLU A 94 -4.67 -8.21 17.14
CA GLU A 94 -5.26 -6.92 16.75
C GLU A 94 -4.38 -6.22 15.70
N PHE A 95 -3.05 -6.23 15.89
CA PHE A 95 -2.09 -5.64 14.96
C PHE A 95 -2.13 -6.31 13.59
N GLU A 96 -2.08 -7.65 13.56
CA GLU A 96 -2.13 -8.42 12.31
C GLU A 96 -3.44 -8.16 11.53
N HIS A 97 -4.56 -8.11 12.25
CA HIS A 97 -5.85 -7.80 11.64
C HIS A 97 -5.93 -6.37 11.11
N ALA A 98 -5.38 -5.40 11.84
CA ALA A 98 -5.38 -3.99 11.42
C ALA A 98 -4.51 -3.77 10.17
N ILE A 99 -3.36 -4.45 10.07
CA ILE A 99 -2.51 -4.44 8.86
C ILE A 99 -3.27 -5.01 7.66
N GLU A 100 -4.00 -6.11 7.83
CA GLU A 100 -4.80 -6.71 6.76
C GLU A 100 -5.89 -5.73 6.26
N GLN A 101 -6.60 -5.06 7.19
CA GLN A 101 -7.62 -4.07 6.82
C GLN A 101 -7.02 -2.89 6.04
N VAL A 102 -5.87 -2.36 6.48
CA VAL A 102 -5.17 -1.28 5.77
C VAL A 102 -4.73 -1.72 4.38
N HIS A 103 -4.24 -2.95 4.23
CA HIS A 103 -3.85 -3.50 2.94
C HIS A 103 -5.03 -3.53 1.96
N VAL A 104 -6.16 -4.11 2.40
CA VAL A 104 -7.39 -4.21 1.58
C VAL A 104 -7.90 -2.81 1.19
N GLN A 105 -7.95 -1.86 2.13
CA GLN A 105 -8.42 -0.51 1.83
C GLN A 105 -7.49 0.22 0.85
N ASN A 106 -6.18 0.01 0.97
CA ASN A 106 -5.21 0.60 0.04
C ASN A 106 -5.36 0.03 -1.38
N GLU A 107 -5.64 -1.27 -1.52
CA GLU A 107 -5.95 -1.88 -2.82
C GLU A 107 -7.21 -1.28 -3.45
N VAL A 108 -8.28 -1.07 -2.65
CA VAL A 108 -9.52 -0.42 -3.11
C VAL A 108 -9.24 0.99 -3.61
N ASN A 109 -8.51 1.80 -2.83
CA ASN A 109 -8.16 3.17 -3.23
C ASN A 109 -7.32 3.18 -4.51
N GLY A 110 -6.34 2.28 -4.62
CA GLY A 110 -5.52 2.12 -5.82
C GLY A 110 -6.34 1.77 -7.07
N ALA A 111 -7.35 0.92 -6.93
CA ALA A 111 -8.27 0.59 -8.03
C ALA A 111 -9.10 1.82 -8.47
N VAL A 112 -9.60 2.60 -7.51
CA VAL A 112 -10.36 3.84 -7.80
C VAL A 112 -9.49 4.88 -8.50
N ILE A 113 -8.24 5.05 -8.07
CA ILE A 113 -7.27 5.96 -8.71
C ILE A 113 -7.00 5.52 -10.15
N THR A 114 -6.77 4.23 -10.37
CA THR A 114 -6.51 3.67 -11.70
C THR A 114 -7.70 3.87 -12.64
N ALA A 115 -8.92 3.60 -12.18
CA ALA A 115 -10.13 3.85 -12.94
C ALA A 115 -10.31 5.34 -13.26
N SER A 116 -10.09 6.22 -12.29
CA SER A 116 -10.19 7.68 -12.46
C SER A 116 -9.22 8.20 -13.51
N ARG A 117 -7.99 7.68 -13.54
CA ARG A 117 -6.98 8.01 -14.55
C ARG A 117 -7.44 7.59 -15.96
N GLY A 118 -7.97 6.38 -16.12
CA GLY A 118 -8.52 5.90 -17.39
C GLY A 118 -9.64 6.78 -17.93
N TYR A 119 -10.56 7.24 -17.07
CA TYR A 119 -11.61 8.19 -17.47
C TYR A 119 -11.05 9.55 -17.91
N VAL A 120 -10.02 10.06 -17.23
CA VAL A 120 -9.37 11.34 -17.61
C VAL A 120 -8.63 11.19 -18.93
N GLU A 121 -7.89 10.10 -19.14
CA GLU A 121 -7.20 9.82 -20.40
C GLU A 121 -8.19 9.67 -21.56
N GLN A 122 -9.32 8.98 -21.34
CA GLN A 122 -10.39 8.85 -22.32
C GLN A 122 -11.08 10.19 -22.61
N ALA A 123 -11.37 11.00 -21.59
CA ALA A 123 -11.93 12.34 -21.76
C ALA A 123 -10.96 13.27 -22.49
N LEU A 124 -9.66 13.21 -22.18
CA LEU A 124 -8.61 13.94 -22.88
C LEU A 124 -8.49 13.49 -24.33
N ALA A 125 -8.59 12.19 -24.63
CA ALA A 125 -8.58 11.68 -26.01
C ALA A 125 -9.77 12.23 -26.81
N ILE A 126 -10.99 12.18 -26.26
CA ILE A 126 -12.20 12.74 -26.87
C ILE A 126 -12.04 14.25 -27.13
N ILE A 127 -11.61 15.03 -26.13
CA ILE A 127 -11.44 16.49 -26.25
C ILE A 127 -10.33 16.86 -27.23
N SER A 128 -9.29 16.04 -27.32
CA SER A 128 -8.15 16.26 -28.23
C SER A 128 -8.43 15.78 -29.67
N GLY A 129 -9.62 15.23 -29.94
CA GLY A 129 -9.97 14.66 -31.26
C GLY A 129 -9.17 13.41 -31.62
N ARG A 130 -8.56 12.74 -30.64
CA ARG A 130 -7.84 11.47 -30.82
C ARG A 130 -8.79 10.31 -30.55
N ASP A 131 -8.70 9.25 -31.33
CA ASP A 131 -9.61 8.12 -31.23
C ASP A 131 -9.39 7.37 -29.89
N PRO A 132 -10.39 7.22 -29.01
CA PRO A 132 -10.23 6.53 -27.72
C PRO A 132 -9.78 5.07 -27.85
N LEU A 133 -9.95 4.48 -29.02
CA LEU A 133 -9.59 3.10 -29.34
C LEU A 133 -8.08 2.89 -29.55
N GLU A 134 -7.30 3.95 -29.76
CA GLU A 134 -5.85 3.86 -29.95
C GLU A 134 -5.10 3.46 -28.65
N PHE A 135 -5.69 3.75 -27.47
CA PHE A 135 -5.11 3.39 -26.16
C PHE A 135 -5.57 2.05 -25.60
N LEU A 136 -6.71 1.52 -26.06
CA LEU A 136 -7.22 0.21 -25.58
C LEU A 136 -6.47 -0.98 -26.18
N TYR A 137 -5.62 -0.76 -27.19
CA TYR A 137 -4.87 -1.82 -27.86
C TYR A 137 -3.40 -1.95 -27.40
N ASP A 138 -2.86 -0.98 -26.66
CA ASP A 138 -1.42 -0.99 -26.31
C ASP A 138 -1.10 -1.74 -24.99
N HIS A 139 -2.11 -2.22 -24.25
CA HIS A 139 -1.85 -2.97 -23.02
C HIS A 139 -1.58 -4.47 -23.20
N ASP A 140 -1.64 -5.02 -24.43
CA ASP A 140 -1.32 -6.44 -24.66
C ASP A 140 -0.63 -6.71 -26.01
N SER A 141 0.49 -6.02 -26.28
CA SER A 141 1.36 -6.36 -27.41
C SER A 141 2.83 -6.27 -27.04
N ARG A 142 3.27 -7.15 -26.14
CA ARG A 142 4.68 -7.56 -26.09
C ARG A 142 5.00 -8.36 -27.37
N LYS A 143 5.32 -7.69 -28.48
CA LYS A 143 5.99 -8.32 -29.64
C LYS A 143 7.25 -7.55 -30.02
N VAL A 144 8.31 -7.94 -29.31
CA VAL A 144 9.67 -8.21 -29.78
C VAL A 144 10.05 -7.54 -31.11
N PHE A 145 10.91 -6.52 -31.01
CA PHE A 145 11.76 -6.10 -32.11
C PHE A 145 12.57 -7.30 -32.60
N SER A 146 12.26 -7.80 -33.80
CA SER A 146 13.17 -8.66 -34.56
C SER A 146 13.59 -7.91 -35.81
N HIS A 147 14.86 -7.47 -35.81
CA HIS A 147 15.58 -7.09 -37.01
C HIS A 147 15.63 -8.28 -37.97
N ASN A 148 15.20 -8.11 -39.23
CA ASN A 148 15.96 -8.71 -40.33
C ASN A 148 15.78 -7.99 -41.68
N ASN A 149 16.91 -7.88 -42.36
CA ASN A 149 17.17 -7.30 -43.68
C ASN A 149 16.30 -7.88 -44.81
N GLY A 150 16.01 -7.07 -45.85
CA GLY A 150 15.68 -7.62 -47.18
C GLY A 150 14.97 -6.69 -48.17
N GLN A 151 15.73 -5.77 -48.78
CA GLN A 151 15.62 -5.14 -50.12
C GLN A 151 14.26 -4.61 -50.70
N PRO A 152 14.27 -3.42 -51.35
CA PRO A 152 13.19 -2.95 -52.21
C PRO A 152 13.35 -3.47 -53.65
N ILE A 153 12.30 -4.02 -54.24
CA ILE A 153 12.27 -4.31 -55.69
C ILE A 153 11.48 -3.19 -56.37
N ALA A 154 12.21 -2.40 -57.16
CA ALA A 154 11.69 -1.47 -58.14
C ALA A 154 11.47 -2.17 -59.50
N LYS A 155 10.48 -1.66 -60.25
CA LYS A 155 10.24 -1.74 -61.71
C LYS A 155 9.99 -3.10 -62.37
N ALA A 156 8.85 -3.22 -63.04
CA ALA A 156 8.73 -3.07 -64.50
C ALA A 156 7.27 -2.79 -64.88
#